data_AF-A0A6A0AHN9-F1
#
_entry.id   AF-A0A6A0AHN9-F1
#
_cell.length_a   1.000
_cell.length_b   1.000
_cell.length_c   1.000
_cell.angle_alpha   90.00
_cell.angle_beta   90.00
_cell.angle_gamma   90.00
#
_symmetry.space_group_name_H-M   'P 1'
#
loop_
_entity.id
_entity.type
_entity.pdbx_description
1 polymer ?
#
loop_
_entity_poly.entity_id
_entity_poly.type
_entity_poly.pdbx_seq_one_letter_code
_entity_poly.pdbx_strand_id
1 'polypeptide(L)'
;MATAGQAHVDFLEAAMAQAQQQREGWNTQALSRFLWALVTMEAGGHYSQALFEQAASLCTRHPHVFFARPADMASIMWPFGYARHYDPALYSVAAAMLEQRPEQHGLSLAQTAALLVPLAQMQHACPAACRQVAESLKLSLAQQSSEASFATLSSLLWSLMLLGYLDTALLQAAFSRDQPDPEAVKVADSLPRDFREHALKVWRQQTTEKQVISDYQQKVLQALSDMGLEPQIERKTRDWLFSIDVCLKLGDVLVAVEVNGPLHYSASLPWRPTGKKLLRNAFLARRGYRVVDVAWWQWERVRVDQDRAQQYLRDLLEDAVVTPLDQDHWAAGAGLHGS
;
A
#
# COMPACT_ATOMS: atom_id res chain seq x y z
N MET A 1 8.07 -23.55 -19.59
CA MET A 1 7.57 -22.91 -18.36
C MET A 1 6.40 -21.96 -18.64
N ALA A 2 6.50 -21.03 -19.59
CA ALA A 2 5.36 -20.15 -19.97
C ALA A 2 4.09 -20.91 -20.41
N THR A 3 4.23 -22.04 -21.11
CA THR A 3 3.12 -22.89 -21.56
C THR A 3 2.38 -23.62 -20.43
N ALA A 4 3.07 -23.98 -19.35
CA ALA A 4 2.43 -24.61 -18.19
C ALA A 4 1.62 -23.57 -17.39
N GLY A 5 2.17 -22.36 -17.20
CA GLY A 5 1.47 -21.26 -16.55
C GLY A 5 0.20 -20.84 -17.28
N GLN A 6 0.24 -20.77 -18.62
CA GLN A 6 -0.93 -20.44 -19.43
C GLN A 6 -2.02 -21.53 -19.33
N ALA A 7 -1.65 -22.81 -19.40
CA ALA A 7 -2.60 -23.92 -19.26
C ALA A 7 -3.33 -23.92 -17.91
N HIS A 8 -2.68 -23.45 -16.84
CA HIS A 8 -3.33 -23.29 -15.55
C HIS A 8 -4.31 -22.11 -15.51
N VAL A 9 -3.99 -20.98 -16.17
CA VAL A 9 -4.91 -19.83 -16.26
C VAL A 9 -6.16 -20.20 -17.06
N ASP A 10 -6.00 -20.88 -18.21
CA ASP A 10 -7.12 -21.32 -19.03
C ASP A 10 -8.05 -22.29 -18.26
N PHE A 11 -7.48 -23.20 -17.46
CA PHE A 11 -8.24 -24.07 -16.56
C PHE A 11 -9.04 -23.30 -15.51
N LEU A 12 -8.43 -22.26 -14.91
CA LEU A 12 -9.09 -21.43 -13.89
C LEU A 12 -10.19 -20.54 -14.48
N GLU A 13 -10.00 -20.03 -15.69
CA GLU A 13 -11.04 -19.32 -16.45
C GLU A 13 -12.21 -20.25 -16.78
N ALA A 14 -11.94 -21.46 -17.26
CA ALA A 14 -12.96 -22.47 -17.50
C ALA A 14 -13.69 -22.85 -16.20
N ALA A 15 -12.96 -23.01 -15.09
CA ALA A 15 -13.55 -23.28 -13.79
C ALA A 15 -14.45 -22.13 -13.33
N MET A 16 -14.04 -20.87 -13.46
CA MET A 16 -14.89 -19.72 -13.15
C MET A 16 -16.12 -19.64 -14.04
N ALA A 17 -15.99 -19.85 -15.35
CA ALA A 17 -17.10 -19.82 -16.29
C ALA A 17 -18.12 -20.92 -16.00
N GLN A 18 -17.66 -22.14 -15.77
CA GLN A 18 -18.51 -23.28 -15.38
C GLN A 18 -19.22 -22.98 -14.06
N ALA A 19 -18.48 -22.43 -13.11
CA ALA A 19 -18.98 -22.15 -11.79
C ALA A 19 -20.01 -20.98 -11.83
N GLN A 20 -19.88 -19.98 -12.72
CA GLN A 20 -20.93 -18.98 -12.95
C GLN A 20 -22.23 -19.57 -13.52
N GLN A 21 -22.14 -20.65 -14.32
CA GLN A 21 -23.31 -21.34 -14.87
C GLN A 21 -24.01 -22.22 -13.82
N GLN A 22 -23.24 -22.86 -12.95
CA GLN A 22 -23.75 -23.68 -11.85
C GLN A 22 -23.89 -22.84 -10.57
N ARG A 23 -25.00 -22.11 -10.46
CA ARG A 23 -25.31 -21.28 -9.27
C ARG A 23 -25.37 -22.08 -7.97
N GLU A 24 -25.62 -23.39 -8.05
CA GLU A 24 -25.61 -24.28 -6.90
C GLU A 24 -24.17 -24.52 -6.41
N GLY A 25 -23.86 -24.07 -5.19
CA GLY A 25 -22.56 -24.31 -4.54
C GLY A 25 -21.62 -23.11 -4.45
N TRP A 26 -21.94 -21.97 -5.08
CA TRP A 26 -21.19 -20.74 -4.84
C TRP A 26 -21.57 -20.12 -3.50
N ASN A 27 -20.57 -20.03 -2.64
CA ASN A 27 -20.62 -19.28 -1.40
C ASN A 27 -19.27 -18.59 -1.20
N THR A 28 -19.21 -17.70 -0.20
CA THR A 28 -18.00 -16.97 0.15
C THR A 28 -16.77 -17.85 0.33
N GLN A 29 -16.91 -19.00 0.99
CA GLN A 29 -15.77 -19.87 1.29
C GLN A 29 -15.16 -20.46 0.01
N ALA A 30 -15.98 -20.92 -0.92
CA ALA A 30 -15.52 -21.43 -2.21
C ALA A 30 -14.77 -20.36 -3.00
N LEU A 31 -15.34 -19.15 -3.08
CA LEU A 31 -14.72 -18.03 -3.80
C LEU A 31 -13.42 -17.55 -3.14
N SER A 32 -13.40 -17.39 -1.82
CA SER A 32 -12.19 -16.99 -1.07
C SER A 32 -11.04 -17.97 -1.29
N ARG A 33 -11.32 -19.28 -1.25
CA ARG A 33 -10.31 -20.33 -1.54
C ARG A 33 -9.81 -20.26 -2.97
N PHE A 34 -10.71 -20.07 -3.93
CA PHE A 34 -10.35 -19.89 -5.33
C PHE A 34 -9.42 -18.70 -5.53
N LEU A 35 -9.79 -17.52 -4.98
CA LEU A 35 -8.96 -16.32 -5.05
C LEU A 35 -7.60 -16.52 -4.37
N TRP A 36 -7.55 -17.21 -3.24
CA TRP A 36 -6.28 -17.52 -2.57
C TRP A 36 -5.39 -18.46 -3.38
N ALA A 37 -5.98 -19.41 -4.12
CA ALA A 37 -5.23 -20.25 -5.04
C ALA A 37 -4.59 -19.40 -6.16
N LEU A 38 -5.33 -18.43 -6.73
CA LEU A 38 -4.78 -17.48 -7.71
C LEU A 38 -3.61 -16.67 -7.14
N VAL A 39 -3.76 -16.15 -5.92
CA VAL A 39 -2.68 -15.42 -5.23
C VAL A 39 -1.43 -16.27 -5.05
N THR A 40 -1.60 -17.53 -4.65
CA THR A 40 -0.48 -18.45 -4.43
C THR A 40 0.24 -18.76 -5.75
N MET A 41 -0.50 -18.78 -6.86
CA MET A 41 0.07 -18.92 -8.21
C MET A 41 0.74 -17.63 -8.72
N GLU A 42 0.23 -16.45 -8.34
CA GLU A 42 0.89 -15.16 -8.60
C GLU A 42 2.26 -15.10 -7.94
N ALA A 43 2.43 -15.68 -6.74
CA ALA A 43 3.75 -15.79 -6.12
C ALA A 43 4.73 -16.61 -6.98
N GLY A 44 4.23 -17.46 -7.89
CA GLY A 44 4.98 -18.14 -8.95
C GLY A 44 5.06 -17.38 -10.29
N GLY A 45 4.52 -16.16 -10.38
CA GLY A 45 4.62 -15.26 -11.54
C GLY A 45 3.34 -15.09 -12.38
N HIS A 46 2.19 -15.65 -11.98
CA HIS A 46 0.97 -15.67 -12.79
C HIS A 46 -0.20 -14.88 -12.18
N TYR A 47 -0.30 -13.60 -12.52
CA TYR A 47 -1.45 -12.74 -12.18
C TYR A 47 -2.47 -12.71 -13.34
N SER A 48 -3.78 -12.80 -13.03
CA SER A 48 -4.86 -12.63 -14.02
C SER A 48 -5.83 -11.54 -13.59
N GLN A 49 -5.78 -10.39 -14.28
CA GLN A 49 -6.70 -9.29 -14.04
C GLN A 49 -8.16 -9.70 -14.28
N ALA A 50 -8.43 -10.43 -15.36
CA ALA A 50 -9.78 -10.82 -15.76
C ALA A 50 -10.48 -11.70 -14.71
N LEU A 51 -9.77 -12.64 -14.09
CA LEU A 51 -10.34 -13.50 -13.05
C LEU A 51 -10.75 -12.71 -11.80
N PHE A 52 -9.91 -11.76 -11.36
CA PHE A 52 -10.23 -10.89 -10.23
C PHE A 52 -11.38 -9.91 -10.55
N GLU A 53 -11.44 -9.34 -11.76
CA GLU A 53 -12.55 -8.48 -12.19
C GLU A 53 -13.87 -9.26 -12.20
N GLN A 54 -13.86 -10.49 -12.71
CA GLN A 54 -15.05 -11.35 -12.71
C GLN A 54 -15.49 -11.70 -11.28
N ALA A 55 -14.54 -11.98 -10.38
CA ALA A 55 -14.84 -12.24 -8.98
C ALA A 55 -15.43 -11.01 -8.28
N ALA A 56 -14.84 -9.82 -8.47
CA ALA A 56 -15.35 -8.57 -7.92
C ALA A 56 -16.76 -8.24 -8.46
N SER A 57 -16.98 -8.42 -9.77
CA SER A 57 -18.29 -8.26 -10.41
C SER A 57 -19.34 -9.21 -9.85
N LEU A 58 -18.96 -10.46 -9.55
CA LEU A 58 -19.90 -11.42 -8.99
C LEU A 58 -20.28 -11.06 -7.55
N CYS A 59 -19.28 -10.73 -6.73
CA CYS A 59 -19.47 -10.28 -5.35
C CYS A 59 -20.40 -9.06 -5.27
N THR A 60 -20.17 -8.06 -6.12
CA THR A 60 -20.96 -6.81 -6.13
C THR A 60 -22.36 -6.97 -6.71
N ARG A 61 -22.58 -7.93 -7.63
CA ARG A 61 -23.93 -8.27 -8.14
C ARG A 61 -24.75 -9.11 -7.18
N HIS A 62 -24.11 -9.93 -6.34
CA HIS A 62 -24.78 -10.84 -5.42
C HIS A 62 -24.30 -10.67 -3.97
N PRO A 63 -24.40 -9.45 -3.39
CA PRO A 63 -23.85 -9.17 -2.07
C PRO A 63 -24.48 -10.02 -0.97
N HIS A 64 -25.75 -10.39 -1.10
CA HIS A 64 -26.45 -11.27 -0.16
C HIS A 64 -25.91 -12.70 -0.13
N VAL A 65 -25.23 -13.15 -1.19
CA VAL A 65 -24.58 -14.47 -1.25
C VAL A 65 -23.18 -14.41 -0.66
N PHE A 66 -22.41 -13.39 -1.04
CA PHE A 66 -20.98 -13.32 -0.72
C PHE A 66 -20.66 -12.53 0.55
N PHE A 67 -21.57 -11.68 1.01
CA PHE A 67 -21.40 -10.82 2.18
C PHE A 67 -22.54 -10.99 3.19
N ALA A 68 -23.08 -12.22 3.26
CA ALA A 68 -24.13 -12.57 4.23
C ALA A 68 -23.71 -12.26 5.67
N ARG A 69 -22.42 -12.40 5.97
CA ARG A 69 -21.81 -11.99 7.24
C ARG A 69 -20.67 -11.01 6.97
N PRO A 70 -20.39 -10.06 7.86
CA PRO A 70 -19.24 -9.16 7.71
C PRO A 70 -17.90 -9.88 7.55
N ALA A 71 -17.71 -11.01 8.27
CA ALA A 71 -16.53 -11.86 8.15
C ALA A 71 -16.31 -12.41 6.73
N ASP A 72 -17.38 -12.56 5.95
CA ASP A 72 -17.31 -13.08 4.59
C ASP A 72 -16.60 -12.09 3.66
N MET A 73 -16.88 -10.78 3.81
CA MET A 73 -16.16 -9.72 3.09
C MET A 73 -14.66 -9.74 3.42
N ALA A 74 -14.30 -9.92 4.70
CA ALA A 74 -12.89 -9.97 5.11
C ALA A 74 -12.12 -11.11 4.42
N SER A 75 -12.76 -12.28 4.28
CA SER A 75 -12.17 -13.44 3.60
C SER A 75 -11.99 -13.25 2.09
N ILE A 76 -12.79 -12.39 1.46
CA ILE A 76 -12.69 -12.04 0.04
C ILE A 76 -11.67 -10.92 -0.17
N MET A 77 -11.69 -9.89 0.67
CA MET A 77 -10.78 -8.73 0.57
C MET A 77 -9.31 -9.10 0.78
N TRP A 78 -9.03 -10.10 1.61
CA TRP A 78 -7.65 -10.51 1.90
C TRP A 78 -6.87 -10.94 0.63
N PRO A 79 -7.36 -11.89 -0.20
CA PRO A 79 -6.74 -12.20 -1.49
C PRO A 79 -6.59 -10.98 -2.43
N PHE A 80 -7.58 -10.08 -2.49
CA PHE A 80 -7.50 -8.87 -3.33
C PHE A 80 -6.35 -7.96 -2.91
N GLY A 81 -6.21 -7.71 -1.60
CA GLY A 81 -5.10 -6.92 -1.06
C GLY A 81 -3.74 -7.56 -1.33
N TYR A 82 -3.63 -8.88 -1.14
CA TYR A 82 -2.38 -9.61 -1.40
C TYR A 82 -1.98 -9.53 -2.89
N ALA A 83 -2.94 -9.76 -3.80
CA ALA A 83 -2.74 -9.64 -5.24
C ALA A 83 -2.52 -8.20 -5.71
N ARG A 84 -2.72 -7.19 -4.85
CA ARG A 84 -2.75 -5.77 -5.23
C ARG A 84 -3.76 -5.49 -6.35
N HIS A 85 -4.84 -6.28 -6.43
CA HIS A 85 -5.92 -6.03 -7.38
C HIS A 85 -6.87 -5.01 -6.78
N TYR A 86 -6.99 -3.86 -7.43
CA TYR A 86 -7.91 -2.82 -7.04
C TYR A 86 -9.19 -2.88 -7.88
N ASP A 87 -10.33 -3.09 -7.20
CA ASP A 87 -11.66 -2.91 -7.78
C ASP A 87 -12.42 -1.85 -6.94
N PRO A 88 -12.77 -0.68 -7.52
CA PRO A 88 -13.33 0.42 -6.75
C PRO A 88 -14.69 0.09 -6.13
N ALA A 89 -15.52 -0.73 -6.79
CA ALA A 89 -16.85 -1.07 -6.30
C ALA A 89 -16.77 -1.99 -5.09
N LEU A 90 -15.98 -3.07 -5.18
CA LEU A 90 -15.73 -3.99 -4.07
C LEU A 90 -15.12 -3.27 -2.87
N TYR A 91 -14.13 -2.40 -3.11
CA TYR A 91 -13.48 -1.62 -2.05
C TYR A 91 -14.45 -0.65 -1.38
N SER A 92 -15.37 -0.04 -2.14
CA SER A 92 -16.41 0.83 -1.56
C SER A 92 -17.35 0.08 -0.61
N VAL A 93 -17.70 -1.17 -0.94
CA VAL A 93 -18.52 -2.02 -0.04
C VAL A 93 -17.74 -2.36 1.24
N ALA A 94 -16.45 -2.70 1.12
CA ALA A 94 -15.59 -2.96 2.27
C ALA A 94 -15.44 -1.72 3.18
N ALA A 95 -15.27 -0.53 2.58
CA ALA A 95 -15.23 0.73 3.31
C ALA A 95 -16.55 1.01 4.04
N ALA A 96 -17.69 0.91 3.35
CA ALA A 96 -19.01 1.13 3.95
C ALA A 96 -19.30 0.18 5.12
N MET A 97 -18.82 -1.07 5.05
CA MET A 97 -18.93 -2.03 6.16
C MET A 97 -18.14 -1.59 7.39
N LEU A 98 -16.99 -0.94 7.20
CA LEU A 98 -16.15 -0.41 8.28
C LEU A 98 -16.62 0.95 8.81
N GLU A 99 -17.51 1.66 8.08
CA GLU A 99 -18.14 2.90 8.57
C GLU A 99 -19.15 2.62 9.69
N GLN A 100 -19.71 1.42 9.73
CA GLN A 100 -20.50 0.93 10.86
C GLN A 100 -19.55 0.41 11.95
N ARG A 101 -19.98 0.44 13.21
CA ARG A 101 -19.15 -0.07 14.32
C ARG A 101 -18.85 -1.56 14.10
N PRO A 102 -17.58 -1.97 13.87
CA PRO A 102 -17.24 -3.36 13.57
C PRO A 102 -17.77 -4.35 14.63
N GLU A 103 -17.74 -3.97 15.90
CA GLU A 103 -18.23 -4.78 17.01
C GLU A 103 -19.76 -4.98 16.99
N GLN A 104 -20.54 -4.04 16.46
CA GLN A 104 -22.01 -4.15 16.39
C GLN A 104 -22.45 -5.20 15.38
N HIS A 105 -21.58 -5.54 14.44
CA HIS A 105 -21.84 -6.56 13.43
C HIS A 105 -20.89 -7.76 13.55
N GLY A 106 -20.16 -7.87 14.68
CA GLY A 106 -19.38 -9.05 15.06
C GLY A 106 -18.05 -9.22 14.31
N LEU A 107 -17.47 -8.15 13.77
CA LEU A 107 -16.12 -8.20 13.20
C LEU A 107 -15.07 -8.23 14.30
N SER A 108 -14.16 -9.21 14.24
CA SER A 108 -12.96 -9.20 15.08
C SER A 108 -11.94 -8.18 14.58
N LEU A 109 -10.99 -7.78 15.43
CA LEU A 109 -9.91 -6.87 15.03
C LEU A 109 -9.08 -7.41 13.85
N ALA A 110 -8.89 -8.73 13.78
CA ALA A 110 -8.19 -9.37 12.66
C ALA A 110 -8.99 -9.25 11.35
N GLN A 111 -10.32 -9.38 11.41
CA GLN A 111 -11.18 -9.19 10.25
C GLN A 111 -11.26 -7.72 9.84
N THR A 112 -11.32 -6.80 10.80
CA THR A 112 -11.21 -5.36 10.56
C THR A 112 -9.90 -5.02 9.84
N ALA A 113 -8.78 -5.61 10.27
CA ALA A 113 -7.49 -5.43 9.59
C ALA A 113 -7.50 -6.01 8.17
N ALA A 114 -8.10 -7.19 7.96
CA ALA A 114 -8.23 -7.79 6.63
C ALA A 114 -9.08 -6.96 5.65
N LEU A 115 -9.95 -6.08 6.15
CA LEU A 115 -10.68 -5.09 5.36
C LEU A 115 -9.89 -3.78 5.16
N LEU A 116 -9.30 -3.24 6.22
CA LEU A 116 -8.63 -1.94 6.19
C LEU A 116 -7.28 -1.97 5.46
N VAL A 117 -6.51 -3.05 5.58
CA VAL A 117 -5.19 -3.18 4.95
C VAL A 117 -5.27 -3.05 3.43
N PRO A 118 -6.14 -3.77 2.71
CA PRO A 118 -6.30 -3.58 1.26
C PRO A 118 -6.70 -2.14 0.89
N LEU A 119 -7.66 -1.54 1.62
CA LEU A 119 -8.09 -0.15 1.41
C LEU A 119 -6.90 0.81 1.50
N ALA A 120 -6.09 0.68 2.55
CA ALA A 120 -4.91 1.48 2.78
C ALA A 120 -3.82 1.26 1.74
N GLN A 121 -3.56 0.01 1.39
CA GLN A 121 -2.55 -0.36 0.40
C GLN A 121 -2.85 0.21 -0.98
N MET A 122 -4.14 0.26 -1.38
CA MET A 122 -4.59 0.83 -2.65
C MET A 122 -5.07 2.29 -2.55
N GLN A 123 -4.91 2.92 -1.38
CA GLN A 123 -5.28 4.33 -1.16
C GLN A 123 -6.74 4.62 -1.51
N HIS A 124 -7.62 3.69 -1.15
CA HIS A 124 -9.06 3.92 -1.29
C HIS A 124 -9.53 4.86 -0.19
N ALA A 125 -10.03 6.03 -0.58
CA ALA A 125 -10.48 7.05 0.37
C ALA A 125 -11.68 6.54 1.19
N CYS A 126 -11.51 6.45 2.51
CA CYS A 126 -12.55 5.98 3.42
C CYS A 126 -12.43 6.66 4.81
N PRO A 127 -12.54 8.00 4.90
CA PRO A 127 -12.29 8.73 6.15
C PRO A 127 -13.27 8.36 7.28
N ALA A 128 -14.52 8.04 6.96
CA ALA A 128 -15.50 7.59 7.96
C ALA A 128 -15.13 6.20 8.52
N ALA A 129 -14.70 5.26 7.66
CA ALA A 129 -14.20 3.96 8.09
C ALA A 129 -12.95 4.11 8.97
N CYS A 130 -12.02 5.01 8.61
CA CYS A 130 -10.82 5.27 9.42
C CYS A 130 -11.17 5.74 10.84
N ARG A 131 -12.09 6.71 10.95
CA ARG A 131 -12.59 7.19 12.25
C ARG A 131 -13.19 6.05 13.07
N GLN A 132 -14.09 5.28 12.45
CA GLN A 132 -14.80 4.24 13.16
C GLN A 132 -13.88 3.10 13.62
N VAL A 133 -12.93 2.69 12.78
CA VAL A 133 -11.91 1.69 13.16
C VAL A 133 -11.02 2.21 14.29
N ALA A 134 -10.61 3.48 14.25
CA ALA A 134 -9.81 4.08 15.32
C ALA A 134 -10.57 4.11 16.66
N GLU A 135 -11.85 4.48 16.66
CA GLU A 135 -12.69 4.45 17.87
C GLU A 135 -12.85 3.03 18.43
N SER A 136 -13.18 2.06 17.59
CA SER A 136 -13.34 0.66 18.02
C SER A 136 -12.02 0.08 18.56
N LEU A 137 -10.88 0.46 17.99
CA LEU A 137 -9.57 0.06 18.47
C LEU A 137 -9.24 0.68 19.84
N LYS A 138 -9.53 1.98 20.05
CA LYS A 138 -9.37 2.64 21.34
C LYS A 138 -10.21 1.96 22.43
N LEU A 139 -11.46 1.62 22.14
CA LEU A 139 -12.34 0.92 23.06
C LEU A 139 -11.80 -0.47 23.43
N SER A 140 -11.35 -1.25 22.44
CA SER A 140 -10.78 -2.58 22.67
C SER A 140 -9.49 -2.53 23.49
N LEU A 141 -8.62 -1.56 23.24
CA LEU A 141 -7.39 -1.36 24.03
C LEU A 141 -7.72 -0.97 25.48
N ALA A 142 -8.70 -0.09 25.70
CA ALA A 142 -9.11 0.34 27.03
C ALA A 142 -9.73 -0.79 27.87
N GLN A 143 -10.44 -1.72 27.23
CA GLN A 143 -11.06 -2.86 27.90
C GLN A 143 -10.07 -3.96 28.29
N GLN A 144 -8.78 -3.84 27.90
CA GLN A 144 -7.76 -4.89 28.06
C GLN A 144 -8.23 -6.28 27.59
N SER A 145 -9.19 -6.31 26.66
CA SER A 145 -9.70 -7.53 26.05
C SER A 145 -8.55 -8.14 25.24
N SER A 146 -8.03 -9.26 25.72
CA SER A 146 -6.75 -9.88 25.35
C SER A 146 -6.66 -10.45 23.92
N GLU A 147 -7.38 -9.91 22.94
CA GLU A 147 -7.51 -10.53 21.62
C GLU A 147 -6.65 -9.87 20.53
N ALA A 148 -6.19 -8.63 20.71
CA ALA A 148 -5.39 -7.96 19.69
C ALA A 148 -3.95 -8.48 19.70
N SER A 149 -3.60 -9.38 18.77
CA SER A 149 -2.19 -9.69 18.52
C SER A 149 -1.44 -8.43 18.12
N PHE A 150 -0.16 -8.30 18.50
CA PHE A 150 0.68 -7.17 18.11
C PHE A 150 0.71 -6.97 16.58
N ALA A 151 0.68 -8.07 15.81
CA ALA A 151 0.60 -8.03 14.36
C ALA A 151 -0.69 -7.36 13.85
N THR A 152 -1.84 -7.64 14.48
CA THR A 152 -3.12 -7.02 14.13
C THR A 152 -3.13 -5.53 14.46
N LEU A 153 -2.68 -5.18 15.67
CA LEU A 153 -2.56 -3.79 16.12
C LEU A 153 -1.65 -2.99 15.17
N SER A 154 -0.47 -3.52 14.87
CA SER A 154 0.49 -2.90 13.94
C SER A 154 -0.10 -2.71 12.55
N SER A 155 -0.82 -3.72 12.03
CA SER A 155 -1.45 -3.63 10.70
C SER A 155 -2.54 -2.56 10.64
N LEU A 156 -3.36 -2.43 11.68
CA LEU A 156 -4.40 -1.39 11.77
C LEU A 156 -3.78 0.00 11.84
N LEU A 157 -2.80 0.22 12.73
CA LEU A 157 -2.12 1.51 12.87
C LEU A 157 -1.38 1.91 11.59
N TRP A 158 -0.69 0.97 10.96
CA TRP A 158 -0.03 1.19 9.67
C TRP A 158 -1.04 1.56 8.58
N SER A 159 -2.19 0.88 8.54
CA SER A 159 -3.23 1.14 7.54
C SER A 159 -3.90 2.50 7.73
N LEU A 160 -4.20 2.88 8.98
CA LEU A 160 -4.71 4.21 9.31
C LEU A 160 -3.70 5.29 8.91
N MET A 161 -2.42 5.10 9.25
CA MET A 161 -1.38 6.01 8.84
C MET A 161 -1.26 6.09 7.32
N LEU A 162 -1.30 4.98 6.58
CA LEU A 162 -1.29 4.99 5.12
C LEU A 162 -2.48 5.77 4.54
N LEU A 163 -3.65 5.71 5.18
CA LEU A 163 -4.86 6.43 4.76
C LEU A 163 -4.89 7.89 5.23
N GLY A 164 -3.80 8.39 5.83
CA GLY A 164 -3.71 9.78 6.30
C GLY A 164 -4.41 10.02 7.64
N TYR A 165 -4.83 8.97 8.33
CA TYR A 165 -5.49 9.06 9.62
C TYR A 165 -4.50 8.88 10.76
N LEU A 166 -4.18 9.99 11.44
CA LEU A 166 -3.29 10.03 12.59
C LEU A 166 -4.06 10.51 13.83
N ASP A 167 -4.30 9.60 14.77
CA ASP A 167 -4.92 9.90 16.06
C ASP A 167 -3.89 9.69 17.17
N THR A 168 -3.41 10.79 17.75
CA THR A 168 -2.43 10.81 18.84
C THR A 168 -2.92 10.02 20.05
N ALA A 169 -4.21 10.14 20.42
CA ALA A 169 -4.77 9.43 21.56
C ALA A 169 -4.82 7.92 21.31
N LEU A 170 -5.10 7.50 20.07
CA LEU A 170 -5.00 6.10 19.68
C LEU A 170 -3.56 5.57 19.76
N LEU A 171 -2.58 6.35 19.28
CA LEU A 171 -1.17 5.96 19.38
C LEU A 171 -0.71 5.82 20.83
N GLN A 172 -1.11 6.75 21.69
CA GLN A 172 -0.84 6.64 23.13
C GLN A 172 -1.52 5.42 23.73
N ALA A 173 -2.80 5.17 23.43
CA ALA A 173 -3.50 3.99 23.93
C ALA A 173 -2.85 2.67 23.45
N ALA A 174 -2.27 2.66 22.25
CA ALA A 174 -1.62 1.49 21.66
C ALA A 174 -0.23 1.19 22.24
N PHE A 175 0.52 2.22 22.66
CA PHE A 175 1.92 2.07 23.05
C PHE A 175 2.24 2.46 24.51
N SER A 176 1.41 3.28 25.15
CA SER A 176 1.56 3.67 26.55
C SER A 176 0.75 2.73 27.44
N ARG A 177 1.43 2.03 28.36
CA ARG A 177 0.77 1.22 29.40
C ARG A 177 0.31 2.05 30.61
N ASP A 178 0.86 3.26 30.76
CA ASP A 178 0.44 4.28 31.72
C ASP A 178 -0.35 5.38 31.01
N GLN A 179 -1.13 6.18 31.76
CA GLN A 179 -2.05 7.18 31.23
C GLN A 179 -1.44 8.05 30.13
N PRO A 180 -2.22 8.39 29.08
CA PRO A 180 -1.77 9.23 27.97
C PRO A 180 -1.22 10.55 28.50
N ASP A 181 -0.04 10.96 28.03
CA ASP A 181 0.52 12.28 28.31
C ASP A 181 -0.34 13.34 27.60
N PRO A 182 -1.11 14.16 28.34
CA PRO A 182 -1.99 15.15 27.74
C PRO A 182 -1.22 16.26 27.00
N GLU A 183 0.10 16.37 27.18
CA GLU A 183 0.95 17.38 26.53
C GLU A 183 1.66 16.87 25.27
N ALA A 184 1.50 15.60 24.86
CA ALA A 184 2.12 15.08 23.64
C ALA A 184 1.43 15.61 22.37
N VAL A 185 1.85 16.79 21.91
CA VAL A 185 1.29 17.46 20.73
C VAL A 185 1.75 16.83 19.41
N LYS A 186 2.87 16.08 19.39
CA LYS A 186 3.43 15.47 18.17
C LYS A 186 3.37 13.94 18.23
N VAL A 187 2.99 13.31 17.12
CA VAL A 187 2.98 11.84 16.93
C VAL A 187 4.28 11.14 17.35
N ALA A 188 5.43 11.78 17.15
CA ALA A 188 6.73 11.24 17.54
C ALA A 188 6.95 11.19 19.06
N ASP A 189 6.27 12.07 19.79
CA ASP A 189 6.32 12.19 21.26
C ASP A 189 5.25 11.30 21.92
N SER A 190 4.26 10.82 21.14
CA SER A 190 3.23 9.87 21.57
C SER A 190 3.73 8.44 21.77
N LEU A 191 4.94 8.12 21.30
CA LEU A 191 5.57 6.81 21.48
C LEU A 191 6.51 6.83 22.68
N PRO A 192 6.49 5.80 23.56
CA PRO A 192 7.47 5.68 24.63
C PRO A 192 8.89 5.75 24.10
N ARG A 193 9.75 6.52 24.79
CA ARG A 193 11.11 6.81 24.34
C ARG A 193 11.91 5.54 24.03
N ASP A 194 11.88 4.55 24.92
CA ASP A 194 12.64 3.31 24.77
C ASP A 194 12.16 2.51 23.56
N PHE A 195 10.84 2.48 23.33
CA PHE A 195 10.26 1.84 22.14
C PHE A 195 10.71 2.54 20.86
N ARG A 196 10.67 3.89 20.84
CA ARG A 196 11.13 4.69 19.70
C ARG A 196 12.61 4.46 19.42
N GLU A 197 13.47 4.49 20.45
CA GLU A 197 14.90 4.25 20.32
C GLU A 197 15.19 2.83 19.80
N HIS A 198 14.48 1.82 20.31
CA HIS A 198 14.60 0.44 19.83
C HIS A 198 14.14 0.30 18.37
N ALA A 199 12.97 0.83 18.02
CA ALA A 199 12.44 0.81 16.65
C ALA A 199 13.39 1.50 15.66
N LEU A 200 13.93 2.67 16.03
CA LEU A 200 14.94 3.38 15.24
C LEU A 200 16.22 2.58 15.05
N LYS A 201 16.67 1.88 16.10
CA LYS A 201 17.86 1.01 16.02
C LYS A 201 17.64 -0.12 15.03
N VAL A 202 16.52 -0.85 15.16
CA VAL A 202 16.16 -1.97 14.26
C VAL A 202 16.01 -1.46 12.81
N TRP A 203 15.32 -0.35 12.61
CA TRP A 203 15.15 0.25 11.29
C TRP A 203 16.48 0.65 10.64
N ARG A 204 17.36 1.32 11.40
CA ARG A 204 18.67 1.74 10.90
C ARG A 204 19.52 0.54 10.49
N GLN A 205 19.49 -0.55 11.25
CA GLN A 205 20.19 -1.79 10.88
C GLN A 205 19.73 -2.32 9.52
N GLN A 206 18.41 -2.38 9.28
CA GLN A 206 17.85 -2.80 7.99
C GLN A 206 18.26 -1.86 6.84
N THR A 207 18.29 -0.54 7.08
CA THR A 207 18.75 0.43 6.06
C THR A 207 20.27 0.45 5.85
N THR A 208 21.05 -0.25 6.69
CA THR A 208 22.51 -0.39 6.54
C THR A 208 22.93 -1.69 5.85
N GLU A 209 22.01 -2.65 5.70
CA GLU A 209 22.27 -3.84 4.90
C GLU A 209 22.48 -3.43 3.43
N LYS A 210 23.52 -4.00 2.80
CA LYS A 210 23.92 -3.66 1.44
C LYS A 210 22.78 -4.03 0.49
N GLN A 211 22.12 -3.04 -0.09
CA GLN A 211 21.12 -3.28 -1.11
C GLN A 211 21.84 -3.70 -2.40
N VAL A 212 21.30 -4.72 -3.05
CA VAL A 212 21.76 -5.13 -4.38
C VAL A 212 21.02 -4.24 -5.38
N ILE A 213 21.76 -3.32 -6.00
CA ILE A 213 21.24 -2.46 -7.07
C ILE A 213 20.74 -3.36 -8.21
N SER A 214 19.46 -3.25 -8.55
CA SER A 214 18.86 -4.02 -9.63
C SER A 214 19.38 -3.60 -11.01
N ASP A 215 19.39 -4.50 -11.98
CA ASP A 215 19.71 -4.17 -13.39
C ASP A 215 18.85 -3.03 -13.93
N TYR A 216 17.59 -2.94 -13.47
CA TYR A 216 16.69 -1.85 -13.81
C TYR A 216 17.22 -0.50 -13.30
N GLN A 217 17.60 -0.43 -12.02
CA GLN A 217 18.19 0.76 -11.41
C GLN A 217 19.53 1.14 -12.06
N GLN A 218 20.38 0.17 -12.40
CA GLN A 218 21.64 0.43 -13.10
C GLN A 218 21.43 1.08 -14.48
N LYS A 219 20.41 0.65 -15.23
CA LYS A 219 20.10 1.23 -16.55
C LYS A 219 19.59 2.67 -16.45
N VAL A 220 18.74 2.96 -15.47
CA VAL A 220 18.28 4.34 -15.21
C VAL A 220 19.46 5.21 -14.78
N LEU A 221 20.32 4.69 -13.91
CA LEU A 221 21.54 5.40 -13.48
C LEU A 221 22.45 5.75 -14.66
N GLN A 222 22.72 4.78 -15.54
CA GLN A 222 23.55 5.00 -16.72
C GLN A 222 22.95 6.07 -17.63
N ALA A 223 21.65 6.00 -17.90
CA ALA A 223 20.99 7.00 -18.74
C ALA A 223 21.08 8.42 -18.15
N LEU A 224 20.94 8.58 -16.83
CA LEU A 224 21.14 9.86 -16.16
C LEU A 224 22.59 10.36 -16.26
N SER A 225 23.57 9.48 -16.10
CA SER A 225 24.99 9.82 -16.27
C SER A 225 25.30 10.24 -17.71
N ASP A 226 24.73 9.55 -18.71
CA ASP A 226 24.92 9.86 -20.13
C ASP A 226 24.29 11.20 -20.52
N MET A 227 23.33 11.71 -19.73
CA MET A 227 22.79 13.06 -19.86
C MET A 227 23.73 14.14 -19.30
N GLY A 228 24.91 13.76 -18.79
CA GLY A 228 25.87 14.66 -18.16
C GLY A 228 25.51 15.05 -16.72
N LEU A 229 24.63 14.29 -16.07
CA LEU A 229 24.28 14.49 -14.66
C LEU A 229 25.22 13.71 -13.74
N GLU A 230 25.27 14.08 -12.47
CA GLU A 230 26.08 13.42 -11.43
C GLU A 230 25.19 12.67 -10.42
N PRO A 231 24.59 11.52 -10.79
CA PRO A 231 23.71 10.78 -9.90
C PRO A 231 24.47 10.14 -8.73
N GLN A 232 23.93 10.31 -7.52
CA GLN A 232 24.40 9.65 -6.30
C GLN A 232 23.45 8.52 -5.92
N ILE A 233 23.92 7.28 -5.97
CA ILE A 233 23.13 6.10 -5.62
C ILE A 233 23.02 5.88 -4.11
N GLU A 234 21.91 5.26 -3.70
CA GLU A 234 21.67 4.77 -2.33
C GLU A 234 21.96 5.83 -1.25
N ARG A 235 21.69 7.10 -1.59
CA ARG A 235 21.99 8.21 -0.70
C ARG A 235 21.02 8.18 0.46
N LYS A 236 21.56 8.08 1.67
CA LYS A 236 20.76 8.13 2.89
C LYS A 236 20.31 9.55 3.17
N THR A 237 19.07 9.70 3.62
CA THR A 237 18.58 10.95 4.18
C THR A 237 19.35 11.31 5.45
N ARG A 238 19.39 12.60 5.82
CA ARG A 238 20.18 13.10 6.96
C ARG A 238 19.85 12.41 8.30
N ASP A 239 18.61 11.96 8.46
CA ASP A 239 18.09 11.27 9.63
C ASP A 239 18.26 9.75 9.60
N TRP A 240 18.83 9.21 8.52
CA TRP A 240 19.07 7.78 8.28
C TRP A 240 17.80 6.93 8.20
N LEU A 241 16.66 7.55 7.87
CA LEU A 241 15.38 6.84 7.79
C LEU A 241 15.06 6.31 6.38
N PHE A 242 15.63 6.90 5.34
CA PHE A 242 15.41 6.48 3.97
C PHE A 242 16.75 6.37 3.22
N SER A 243 16.86 5.36 2.36
CA SER A 243 17.85 5.28 1.30
C SER A 243 17.16 5.63 -0.01
N ILE A 244 17.64 6.65 -0.72
CA ILE A 244 17.10 7.11 -2.00
C ILE A 244 17.81 6.36 -3.12
N ASP A 245 17.07 5.78 -4.06
CA ASP A 245 17.63 4.95 -5.14
C ASP A 245 18.68 5.71 -5.95
N VAL A 246 18.31 6.91 -6.42
CA VAL A 246 19.19 7.87 -7.07
C VAL A 246 18.87 9.29 -6.60
N CYS A 247 19.87 9.99 -6.08
CA CYS A 247 19.78 11.39 -5.70
C CYS A 247 20.50 12.26 -6.73
N LEU A 248 19.85 13.34 -7.15
CA LEU A 248 20.40 14.36 -8.04
C LEU A 248 20.33 15.73 -7.36
N LYS A 249 21.23 16.62 -7.79
CA LYS A 249 21.16 18.05 -7.49
C LYS A 249 21.07 18.82 -8.80
N LEU A 250 19.91 19.42 -9.06
CA LEU A 250 19.65 20.22 -10.25
C LEU A 250 19.59 21.70 -9.84
N GLY A 251 20.68 22.44 -10.03
CA GLY A 251 20.83 23.77 -9.43
C GLY A 251 20.76 23.69 -7.90
N ASP A 252 19.84 24.42 -7.28
CA ASP A 252 19.61 24.36 -5.82
C ASP A 252 18.54 23.33 -5.40
N VAL A 253 17.98 22.59 -6.36
CA VAL A 253 16.91 21.62 -6.11
C VAL A 253 17.50 20.24 -5.89
N LEU A 254 17.16 19.61 -4.76
CA LEU A 254 17.44 18.20 -4.51
C LEU A 254 16.33 17.34 -5.12
N VAL A 255 16.70 16.37 -5.94
CA VAL A 255 15.75 15.45 -6.59
C VAL A 255 16.04 14.02 -6.12
N ALA A 256 15.00 13.33 -5.65
CA ALA A 256 15.00 11.91 -5.35
C ALA A 256 14.33 11.17 -6.52
N VAL A 257 15.12 10.47 -7.32
CA VAL A 257 14.64 9.62 -8.41
C VAL A 257 14.44 8.22 -7.83
N GLU A 258 13.17 7.80 -7.73
CA GLU A 258 12.76 6.50 -7.22
C GLU A 258 12.50 5.55 -8.40
N VAL A 259 13.26 4.45 -8.47
CA VAL A 259 13.22 3.48 -9.58
C VAL A 259 12.29 2.34 -9.21
N ASN A 260 11.00 2.55 -9.46
CA ASN A 260 9.93 1.73 -8.89
C ASN A 260 9.53 0.55 -9.78
N GLY A 261 9.74 -0.67 -9.24
CA GLY A 261 9.27 -1.93 -9.84
C GLY A 261 7.77 -2.20 -9.63
N PRO A 262 7.25 -3.34 -10.15
CA PRO A 262 5.81 -3.66 -10.13
C PRO A 262 5.15 -3.64 -8.76
N LEU A 263 5.86 -4.03 -7.70
CA LEU A 263 5.31 -4.11 -6.34
C LEU A 263 4.96 -2.75 -5.72
N HIS A 264 5.46 -1.65 -6.32
CA HIS A 264 5.13 -0.29 -5.88
C HIS A 264 3.75 0.17 -6.37
N TYR A 265 3.07 -0.65 -7.18
CA TYR A 265 1.80 -0.33 -7.83
C TYR A 265 0.76 -1.45 -7.68
N SER A 266 -0.51 -1.14 -8.02
CA SER A 266 -1.54 -2.14 -8.21
C SER A 266 -1.13 -3.12 -9.31
N ALA A 267 -1.55 -4.39 -9.16
CA ALA A 267 -1.38 -5.37 -10.22
C ALA A 267 -2.42 -5.16 -11.34
N SER A 268 -3.61 -4.66 -11.00
CA SER A 268 -4.65 -4.32 -11.97
C SER A 268 -4.36 -3.00 -12.67
N LEU A 269 -4.83 -2.91 -13.92
CA LEU A 269 -4.87 -1.65 -14.67
C LEU A 269 -6.03 -0.74 -14.21
N PRO A 270 -5.87 0.59 -14.29
CA PRO A 270 -4.59 1.28 -14.50
C PRO A 270 -3.64 1.07 -13.29
N TRP A 271 -2.33 0.96 -13.55
CA TRP A 271 -1.34 0.78 -12.49
C TRP A 271 -1.28 1.99 -11.57
N ARG A 272 -1.87 1.84 -10.38
CA ARG A 272 -1.97 2.87 -9.36
C ARG A 272 -0.84 2.74 -8.35
N PRO A 273 -0.23 3.85 -7.88
CA PRO A 273 0.77 3.78 -6.82
C PRO A 273 0.15 3.23 -5.53
N THR A 274 0.88 2.37 -4.83
CA THR A 274 0.45 1.88 -3.51
C THR A 274 0.59 2.95 -2.43
N GLY A 275 -0.14 2.80 -1.32
CA GLY A 275 -0.04 3.69 -0.17
C GLY A 275 1.37 3.77 0.40
N LYS A 276 2.09 2.64 0.46
CA LYS A 276 3.49 2.63 0.91
C LYS A 276 4.38 3.53 0.05
N LYS A 277 4.18 3.49 -1.27
CA LYS A 277 4.91 4.33 -2.23
C LYS A 277 4.56 5.81 -2.02
N LEU A 278 3.28 6.14 -1.92
CA LEU A 278 2.83 7.53 -1.71
C LEU A 278 3.34 8.11 -0.39
N LEU A 279 3.23 7.36 0.71
CA LEU A 279 3.71 7.80 2.02
C LEU A 279 5.23 8.00 2.02
N ARG A 280 5.98 7.10 1.36
CA ARG A 280 7.43 7.26 1.17
C ARG A 280 7.76 8.54 0.41
N ASN A 281 7.09 8.79 -0.71
CA ASN A 281 7.29 10.00 -1.51
C ASN A 281 7.03 11.26 -0.68
N ALA A 282 5.96 11.29 0.10
CA ALA A 282 5.66 12.41 0.99
C ALA A 282 6.73 12.63 2.07
N PHE A 283 7.26 11.56 2.65
CA PHE A 283 8.37 11.67 3.60
C PHE A 283 9.64 12.24 2.97
N LEU A 284 9.95 11.90 1.72
CA LEU A 284 11.06 12.50 0.99
C LEU A 284 10.78 13.97 0.64
N ALA A 285 9.56 14.29 0.23
CA ALA A 285 9.14 15.67 -0.06
C ALA A 285 9.28 16.59 1.17
N ARG A 286 8.84 16.13 2.35
CA ARG A 286 9.04 16.85 3.63
C ARG A 286 10.50 17.00 4.03
N ARG A 287 11.41 16.20 3.47
CA ARG A 287 12.86 16.32 3.64
C ARG A 287 13.51 17.24 2.59
N GLY A 288 12.71 17.93 1.78
CA GLY A 288 13.15 18.90 0.78
C GLY A 288 13.52 18.30 -0.57
N TYR A 289 13.17 17.04 -0.84
CA TYR A 289 13.41 16.41 -2.14
C TYR A 289 12.21 16.58 -3.08
N ARG A 290 12.47 16.91 -4.34
CA ARG A 290 11.52 16.65 -5.43
C ARG A 290 11.54 15.16 -5.72
N VAL A 291 10.39 14.49 -5.64
CA VAL A 291 10.36 13.05 -5.90
C VAL A 291 9.96 12.80 -7.35
N VAL A 292 10.84 12.17 -8.11
CA VAL A 292 10.60 11.69 -9.47
C VAL A 292 10.37 10.19 -9.42
N ASP A 293 9.32 9.73 -10.08
CA ASP A 293 8.96 8.34 -10.16
C ASP A 293 9.31 7.76 -11.53
N VAL A 294 10.30 6.87 -11.57
CA VAL A 294 10.64 6.13 -12.78
C VAL A 294 9.92 4.79 -12.71
N ALA A 295 8.69 4.76 -13.22
CA ALA A 295 7.85 3.56 -13.22
C ALA A 295 8.35 2.53 -14.24
N TRP A 296 8.47 1.27 -13.82
CA TRP A 296 9.02 0.19 -14.66
C TRP A 296 8.33 0.07 -16.02
N TRP A 297 7.00 0.16 -16.10
CA TRP A 297 6.28 -0.02 -17.37
C TRP A 297 6.47 1.15 -18.34
N GLN A 298 6.70 2.37 -17.83
CA GLN A 298 6.99 3.53 -18.66
C GLN A 298 8.41 3.42 -19.18
N TRP A 299 9.35 3.06 -18.30
CA TRP A 299 10.74 2.81 -18.67
C TRP A 299 10.88 1.71 -19.72
N GLU A 300 10.21 0.57 -19.55
CA GLU A 300 10.24 -0.55 -20.51
C GLU A 300 9.83 -0.13 -21.93
N ARG A 301 8.97 0.87 -22.08
CA ARG A 301 8.52 1.39 -23.39
C ARG A 301 9.55 2.26 -24.10
N VAL A 302 10.52 2.80 -23.38
CA VAL A 302 11.50 3.76 -23.91
C VAL A 302 12.94 3.27 -23.85
N ARG A 303 13.27 2.36 -22.92
CA ARG A 303 14.65 1.95 -22.59
C ARG A 303 15.49 1.35 -23.72
N VAL A 304 14.85 0.91 -24.80
CA VAL A 304 15.54 0.32 -25.97
C VAL A 304 16.21 1.40 -26.82
N ASP A 305 15.62 2.60 -26.83
CA ASP A 305 16.10 3.75 -27.58
C ASP A 305 16.66 4.77 -26.60
N GLN A 306 17.96 5.03 -26.70
CA GLN A 306 18.68 5.89 -25.77
C GLN A 306 18.12 7.32 -25.75
N ASP A 307 17.82 7.89 -26.92
CA ASP A 307 17.32 9.26 -27.01
C ASP A 307 15.92 9.36 -26.39
N ARG A 308 15.05 8.37 -26.63
CA ARG A 308 13.72 8.32 -26.01
C ARG A 308 13.79 8.11 -24.50
N ALA A 309 14.70 7.27 -24.02
CA ALA A 309 14.90 7.04 -22.60
C ALA A 309 15.39 8.32 -21.88
N GLN A 310 16.34 9.03 -22.49
CA GLN A 310 16.84 10.30 -21.97
C GLN A 310 15.79 11.41 -22.03
N GLN A 311 15.01 11.50 -23.11
CA GLN A 311 13.91 12.46 -23.19
C GLN A 311 12.86 12.21 -22.12
N TYR A 312 12.47 10.95 -21.91
CA TYR A 312 11.54 10.59 -20.83
C TYR A 312 12.04 11.01 -19.45
N LEU A 313 13.32 10.77 -19.14
CA LEU A 313 13.92 11.22 -17.87
C LEU A 313 13.99 12.75 -17.78
N ARG A 314 14.31 13.43 -18.89
CA ARG A 314 14.33 14.89 -18.95
C ARG A 314 12.96 15.47 -18.61
N ASP A 315 11.91 14.97 -19.26
CA ASP A 315 10.53 15.42 -19.02
C ASP A 315 10.15 15.27 -17.54
N LEU A 316 10.47 14.13 -16.93
CA LEU A 316 10.23 13.90 -15.50
C LEU A 316 11.01 14.84 -14.58
N LEU A 317 12.28 15.10 -14.89
CA LEU A 317 13.13 15.98 -14.08
C LEU A 317 12.69 17.44 -14.20
N GLU A 318 12.34 17.88 -15.41
CA GLU A 318 11.83 19.24 -15.67
C GLU A 318 10.51 19.46 -14.92
N ASP A 319 9.56 18.53 -15.03
CA ASP A 319 8.28 18.57 -14.31
C ASP A 319 8.49 18.66 -12.79
N ALA A 320 9.42 17.87 -12.25
CA ALA A 320 9.74 17.88 -10.83
C ALA A 320 10.38 19.19 -10.34
N VAL A 321 11.13 19.89 -11.20
CA VAL A 321 11.74 21.19 -10.85
C VAL A 321 10.71 22.32 -10.86
N VAL A 322 9.78 22.31 -11.80
CA VAL A 322 8.76 23.38 -11.92
C VAL A 322 7.56 23.17 -11.01
N THR A 323 7.24 21.93 -10.66
CA THR A 323 6.09 21.61 -9.80
C THR A 323 6.36 22.02 -8.35
N PRO A 324 5.44 22.77 -7.69
CA PRO A 324 5.56 23.12 -6.28
C PRO A 324 5.71 21.90 -5.35
N LEU A 325 6.26 22.14 -4.17
CA LEU A 325 6.65 21.07 -3.23
C LEU A 325 5.40 20.62 -2.48
N ASP A 326 4.69 19.62 -3.02
CA ASP A 326 3.52 19.05 -2.36
C ASP A 326 3.98 18.05 -1.28
N GLN A 327 3.89 18.48 -0.03
CA GLN A 327 4.31 17.69 1.14
C GLN A 327 3.21 16.74 1.65
N ASP A 328 1.96 16.94 1.22
CA ASP A 328 0.77 16.34 1.82
C ASP A 328 -0.11 15.58 0.81
N HIS A 329 0.30 15.48 -0.46
CA HIS A 329 -0.41 14.78 -1.54
C HIS A 329 -0.98 13.40 -1.15
N TRP A 330 -0.23 12.67 -0.31
CA TRP A 330 -0.58 11.33 0.14
C TRP A 330 -1.78 11.29 1.09
N ALA A 331 -2.10 12.38 1.79
CA ALA A 331 -3.18 12.48 2.77
C ALA A 331 -4.49 13.08 2.21
N ALA A 332 -4.53 13.41 0.91
CA ALA A 332 -5.69 14.06 0.28
C ALA A 332 -7.00 13.22 0.37
N GLY A 333 -6.88 11.89 0.54
CA GLY A 333 -8.03 10.99 0.78
C GLY A 333 -8.59 10.99 2.21
N ALA A 334 -7.89 11.58 3.18
CA ALA A 334 -8.24 11.55 4.60
C ALA A 334 -9.14 12.70 5.05
N GLY A 335 -9.22 13.79 4.25
CA GLY A 335 -9.89 15.03 4.67
C GLY A 335 -9.26 15.71 5.89
N LEU A 336 -8.06 15.29 6.32
CA LEU A 336 -7.33 15.87 7.44
C LEU A 336 -6.29 16.87 6.91
N HIS A 337 -6.78 17.97 6.33
CA HIS A 337 -6.01 19.21 6.30
C HIS A 337 -6.39 20.00 7.55
N GLY A 338 -5.48 20.01 8.53
CA GLY A 338 -5.55 20.91 9.68
C GLY A 338 -5.66 20.19 11.02
N SER A 339 -4.55 20.12 11.73
CA SER A 339 -4.46 20.36 13.18
C SER A 339 -3.06 20.89 13.47
#